data_AF-A0A960Q8M2-F1
#
_entry.id   AF-A0A960Q8M2-F1
#
_cell.length_a   1.000
_cell.length_b   1.000
_cell.length_c   1.000
_cell.angle_alpha   90.00
_cell.angle_beta   90.00
_cell.angle_gamma   90.00
#
_symmetry.space_group_name_H-M   'P 1'
#
loop_
_entity.id
_entity.type
_entity.pdbx_description
1 polymer ?
#
loop_
_entity_poly.entity_id
_entity_poly.type
_entity_poly.pdbx_seq_one_letter_code
_entity_poly.pdbx_strand_id
1 'polypeptide(L)' 'MSNKVVAYILFVLALVMLVLGWVIQGLPPAVTGIGFAVIGYHILRGS' A
#
# COMPACT_ATOMS: atom_id res chain seq x y z
N MET A 1 5.34 10.92 14.53
CA MET A 1 4.51 10.83 13.30
C MET A 1 3.21 10.12 13.69
N SER A 2 2.03 10.63 13.33
CA SER A 2 0.75 10.01 13.73
C SER A 2 0.49 8.74 12.91
N ASN A 3 -0.07 7.69 13.52
CA ASN A 3 -0.41 6.43 12.84
C ASN A 3 -1.26 6.64 11.59
N LYS A 4 -2.11 7.68 11.59
CA LYS A 4 -2.91 8.10 10.43
C LYS A 4 -2.04 8.50 9.24
N VAL A 5 -0.95 9.25 9.49
CA VAL A 5 0.01 9.67 8.46
C VAL A 5 0.74 8.46 7.88
N VAL A 6 1.14 7.50 8.72
CA VAL A 6 1.78 6.25 8.28
C VAL A 6 0.85 5.45 7.38
N ALA A 7 -0.42 5.34 7.74
CA ALA A 7 -1.41 4.66 6.91
C ALA A 7 -1.61 5.33 5.55
N TYR A 8 -1.70 6.67 5.50
CA TYR A 8 -1.79 7.40 4.23
C TYR A 8 -0.57 7.16 3.34
N ILE A 9 0.64 7.16 3.91
CA ILE A 9 1.88 6.87 3.14
C ILE A 9 1.85 5.45 2.57
N LEU A 10 1.41 4.46 3.36
CA LEU A 10 1.26 3.07 2.90
C LEU A 10 0.25 2.94 1.76
N PHE A 11 -0.87 3.67 1.81
CA PHE A 11 -1.84 3.68 0.72
C PHE A 11 -1.30 4.30 -0.57
N VAL A 12 -0.48 5.36 -0.47
CA VAL A 12 0.17 5.96 -1.64
C VAL A 12 1.18 4.99 -2.25
N LEU A 13 1.99 4.32 -1.41
CA LEU A 13 2.93 3.29 -1.87
C LEU A 13 2.21 2.08 -2.51
N ALA A 14 1.06 1.68 -1.95
CA ALA A 14 0.22 0.63 -2.54
C ALA A 14 -0.20 0.96 -3.97
N LEU A 15 -0.67 2.20 -4.21
CA LEU A 15 -1.05 2.67 -5.54
C LEU A 15 0.13 2.66 -6.51
N VAL A 16 1.29 3.16 -6.10
CA VAL A 16 2.50 3.16 -6.93
C VAL A 16 2.91 1.74 -7.34
N MET A 17 2.86 0.79 -6.41
CA MET A 17 3.17 -0.62 -6.66
C MET A 17 2.15 -1.30 -7.58
N LEU A 18 0.87 -0.95 -7.47
CA LEU A 18 -0.19 -1.44 -8.36
C LEU A 18 -0.02 -0.91 -9.79
N VAL A 19 0.31 0.38 -9.93
CA VAL A 19 0.62 0.98 -11.23
C VAL A 19 1.87 0.34 -11.84
N LEU A 20 2.93 0.14 -11.05
CA LEU A 20 4.11 -0.62 -11.50
C LEU A 20 3.70 -2.02 -11.93
N GLY A 21 2.92 -2.75 -11.12
CA GLY A 21 2.42 -4.08 -11.47
C GLY A 21 1.66 -4.11 -12.79
N TRP A 22 0.88 -3.08 -13.09
CA TRP A 22 0.20 -2.91 -14.38
C TRP A 22 1.18 -2.64 -15.53
N VAL A 23 2.13 -1.71 -15.33
CA VAL A 23 3.08 -1.26 -16.36
C VAL A 23 4.08 -2.36 -16.72
N ILE A 24 4.65 -3.04 -15.73
CA ILE A 24 5.66 -4.08 -15.94
C ILE A 24 5.07 -5.49 -15.98
N GLN A 25 3.73 -5.63 -15.96
CA GLN A 25 3.00 -6.89 -15.77
C GLN A 25 3.60 -7.77 -14.66
N GLY A 26 4.13 -7.11 -13.63
CA GLY A 26 4.82 -7.74 -12.53
C GLY A 26 3.82 -8.20 -11.49
N LEU A 27 3.67 -9.51 -11.34
CA LEU A 27 2.95 -10.10 -10.21
C LEU A 27 3.53 -9.64 -8.84
N PRO A 28 4.86 -9.57 -8.65
CA PRO A 28 5.42 -9.17 -7.34
C PRO A 28 5.04 -7.74 -6.91
N PRO A 29 5.12 -6.70 -7.77
CA PRO A 29 4.61 -5.37 -7.44
C PRO A 29 3.11 -5.35 -7.09
N ALA A 30 2.26 -6.07 -7.83
CA ALA A 30 0.83 -6.10 -7.55
C ALA A 30 0.53 -6.69 -6.16
N VAL A 31 1.15 -7.82 -5.82
CA VAL A 31 0.99 -8.46 -4.50
C VAL A 31 1.55 -7.57 -3.37
N THR A 32 2.70 -6.93 -3.61
CA THR A 32 3.31 -5.99 -2.65
C THR A 32 2.41 -4.78 -2.41
N GLY A 33 1.80 -4.24 -3.47
CA GLY A 33 0.85 -3.13 -3.39
C GLY A 33 -0.38 -3.48 -2.55
N ILE A 34 -0.96 -4.67 -2.76
CA ILE A 34 -2.06 -5.17 -1.93
C ILE A 34 -1.62 -5.32 -0.46
N GLY A 35 -0.41 -5.84 -0.21
CA GLY A 35 0.16 -5.96 1.13
C GLY A 35 0.24 -4.61 1.87
N PHE A 36 0.73 -3.56 1.20
CA PHE A 36 0.76 -2.21 1.78
C PHE A 36 -0.63 -1.66 2.10
N ALA A 37 -1.63 -1.90 1.25
CA ALA A 37 -3.01 -1.48 1.50
C ALA A 37 -3.60 -2.19 2.73
N VAL A 38 -3.35 -3.48 2.91
CA VAL A 38 -3.82 -4.26 4.07
C VAL A 38 -3.19 -3.76 5.37
N ILE A 39 -1.87 -3.50 5.37
CA ILE A 39 -1.16 -2.97 6.54
C ILE A 39 -1.69 -1.56 6.88
N GLY A 40 -1.84 -0.69 5.88
CA GLY A 40 -2.41 0.65 6.06
C GLY A 40 -3.81 0.62 6.66
N TYR A 41 -4.67 -0.29 6.19
CA TYR A 41 -6.00 -0.50 6.74
C TYR A 41 -5.97 -0.97 8.21
N HIS A 42 -5.10 -1.93 8.54
CA HIS A 42 -4.98 -2.44 9.90
C HIS A 42 -4.53 -1.36 10.90
N ILE A 43 -3.60 -0.49 10.47
CA ILE A 43 -3.14 0.65 11.26
C ILE A 43 -4.27 1.65 11.47
N LEU A 44 -5.00 2.03 10.41
CA LEU A 44 -6.15 2.96 10.51
C LEU A 44 -7.26 2.42 11.41
N ARG A 45 -7.51 1.11 11.38
CA ARG A 45 -8.53 0.46 12.23
C ARG A 45 -8.15 0.46 13.72
N GLY A 46 -6.86 0.39 14.03
CA GLY A 46 -6.35 0.35 15.41
C GLY A 46 -5.95 1.72 15.99
N SER A 47 -6.17 2.82 15.27
CA SER A 47 -5.77 4.21 15.63
C SER A 47 -6.95 5.10 15.99
#